data_AF-A0A845RPS6-F1
#
_entry.id   AF-A0A845RPS6-F1
#
_cell.length_a   1.000
_cell.length_b   1.000
_cell.length_c   1.000
_cell.angle_alpha   90.00
_cell.angle_beta   90.00
_cell.angle_gamma   90.00
#
_symmetry.space_group_name_H-M   'P 1'
#
loop_
_entity.id
_entity.type
_entity.pdbx_description
1 polymer ?
#
loop_
_entity_poly.entity_id
_entity_poly.type
_entity_poly.pdbx_seq_one_letter_code
_entity_poly.pdbx_strand_id
1 'polypeptide(L)'
;MKKDENTENENLKAKLIVEESHSSWEDSDLLVKARIPRSDIQLLAKYVEGLGHLGVITTTDKVNGEVMIQTTRHCWPELEKVLSTLPLQIEILSQLKFEISLNAN
;
A
#
# COMPACT_ATOMS: atom_id res chain seq x y z
N MET A 1 -40.15 20.99 -18.39
CA MET A 1 -39.60 19.73 -17.86
C MET A 1 -39.01 20.05 -16.51
N LYS A 2 -39.71 19.72 -15.41
CA LYS A 2 -39.27 20.03 -14.04
C LYS A 2 -38.19 19.00 -13.68
N LYS A 3 -37.02 19.44 -13.22
CA LYS A 3 -36.02 18.52 -12.67
C LYS A 3 -36.59 18.00 -11.35
N ASP A 4 -36.73 16.69 -11.24
CA ASP A 4 -37.36 16.03 -10.11
C ASP A 4 -36.48 16.18 -8.86
N GLU A 5 -37.01 16.88 -7.85
CA GLU A 5 -36.37 17.21 -6.54
C GLU A 5 -35.79 15.99 -5.81
N ASN A 6 -36.21 14.78 -6.19
CA ASN A 6 -35.69 13.52 -5.64
C ASN A 6 -34.23 13.25 -6.06
N THR A 7 -33.85 13.65 -7.27
CA THR A 7 -32.50 13.42 -7.82
C THR A 7 -31.47 14.36 -7.18
N GLU A 8 -31.90 15.54 -6.74
CA GLU A 8 -31.03 16.55 -6.13
C GLU A 8 -30.68 16.18 -4.68
N ASN A 9 -31.63 15.58 -3.95
CA ASN A 9 -31.42 15.05 -2.60
C ASN A 9 -30.51 13.81 -2.55
N GLU A 10 -30.60 12.93 -3.54
CA GLU A 10 -29.70 11.77 -3.65
C GLU A 10 -28.25 12.19 -3.95
N ASN A 11 -28.08 13.20 -4.82
CA ASN A 11 -26.77 13.77 -5.11
C ASN A 11 -26.17 14.53 -3.91
N LEU A 12 -26.99 15.23 -3.12
CA LEU A 12 -26.54 15.85 -1.88
C LEU A 12 -26.07 14.81 -0.86
N LYS A 13 -26.80 13.69 -0.72
CA LYS A 13 -26.39 12.58 0.14
C LYS A 13 -25.08 11.94 -0.32
N ALA A 14 -24.94 11.66 -1.62
CA ALA A 14 -23.71 11.11 -2.17
C ALA A 14 -22.51 12.05 -1.95
N LYS A 15 -22.72 13.37 -2.11
CA LYS A 15 -21.69 14.37 -1.87
C LYS A 15 -21.29 14.48 -0.39
N LEU A 16 -22.26 14.41 0.53
CA LEU A 16 -22.01 14.37 1.98
C LEU A 16 -21.24 13.12 2.40
N ILE A 17 -21.56 11.95 1.83
CA ILE A 17 -20.83 10.69 2.09
C ILE A 17 -19.38 10.79 1.60
N VAL A 18 -19.14 11.44 0.46
CA VAL A 18 -17.79 11.62 -0.12
C VAL A 18 -16.98 12.66 0.66
N GLU A 19 -17.61 13.73 1.14
CA GLU A 19 -16.97 14.75 1.98
C GLU A 19 -16.67 14.24 3.40
N GLU A 20 -17.48 13.33 3.96
CA GLU A 20 -17.20 12.65 5.25
C GLU A 20 -16.20 11.50 5.13
N SER A 21 -15.98 10.92 3.95
CA SER A 21 -14.88 9.98 3.70
C SER A 21 -13.56 10.71 3.49
N HIS A 22 -13.16 11.52 4.47
CA HIS A 22 -11.77 11.91 4.64
C HIS A 22 -11.01 10.66 5.12
N SER A 23 -10.82 9.68 4.22
CA SER A 23 -9.90 8.57 4.50
C SER A 23 -8.53 9.19 4.74
N SER A 24 -8.09 9.24 6.00
CA SER A 24 -6.75 9.72 6.29
C SER A 24 -5.80 8.73 5.61
N TRP A 25 -4.96 9.24 4.70
CA TRP A 25 -3.99 8.42 3.97
C TRP A 25 -2.86 7.93 4.89
N GLU A 26 -2.90 8.29 6.17
CA GLU A 26 -1.95 7.98 7.24
C GLU A 26 -1.62 6.48 7.37
N ASP A 27 -2.57 5.62 6.97
CA ASP A 27 -2.41 4.15 7.02
C ASP A 27 -1.83 3.55 5.73
N SER A 28 -1.73 4.31 4.64
CA SER A 28 -1.21 3.88 3.32
C SER A 28 0.32 3.90 3.21
N ASP A 29 1.02 4.19 4.32
CA ASP A 29 2.33 4.82 4.29
C ASP A 29 3.47 3.98 4.89
N LEU A 30 3.58 2.70 4.53
CA LEU A 30 4.80 1.93 4.81
C LEU A 30 5.57 1.61 3.54
N LEU A 31 6.78 2.15 3.45
CA LEU A 31 7.77 1.81 2.44
C LEU A 31 8.89 1.00 3.09
N VAL A 32 9.10 -0.21 2.61
CA VAL A 32 10.18 -1.08 3.08
C VAL A 32 11.17 -1.28 1.94
N LYS A 33 12.40 -0.83 2.14
CA LYS A 33 13.51 -1.10 1.23
C LYS A 33 14.09 -2.47 1.58
N ALA A 34 14.23 -3.32 0.58
CA ALA A 34 14.80 -4.65 0.75
C ALA A 34 15.76 -5.00 -0.39
N ARG A 35 16.59 -6.02 -0.16
CA ARG A 35 17.46 -6.64 -1.15
C ARG A 35 17.15 -8.11 -1.27
N ILE A 36 17.17 -8.63 -2.49
CA ILE A 36 16.92 -10.03 -2.84
C ILE A 36 17.79 -10.41 -4.04
N PRO A 37 18.21 -11.69 -4.21
CA PRO A 37 18.80 -12.13 -5.47
C PRO A 37 17.99 -11.67 -6.68
N ARG A 38 18.69 -11.11 -7.67
CA ARG A 38 18.07 -10.58 -8.89
C ARG A 38 17.15 -11.57 -9.61
N SER A 39 17.51 -12.86 -9.57
CA SER A 39 16.71 -13.96 -10.14
C SER A 39 15.33 -14.09 -9.50
N ASP A 40 15.21 -13.66 -8.24
CA ASP A 40 14.06 -13.96 -7.39
C ASP A 40 13.12 -12.76 -7.27
N ILE A 41 13.49 -11.58 -7.79
CA ILE A 41 12.66 -10.37 -7.77
C ILE A 41 11.26 -10.64 -8.37
N GLN A 42 11.21 -11.33 -9.51
CA GLN A 42 9.93 -11.64 -10.17
C GLN A 42 9.14 -12.67 -9.36
N LEU A 43 9.82 -13.63 -8.73
CA LEU A 43 9.18 -14.62 -7.89
C LEU A 43 8.58 -13.97 -6.63
N LEU A 44 9.32 -13.06 -5.99
CA LEU A 44 8.83 -12.25 -4.87
C LEU A 44 7.57 -11.46 -5.28
N ALA A 45 7.59 -10.78 -6.42
CA ALA A 45 6.43 -10.04 -6.91
C ALA A 45 5.20 -10.95 -7.08
N LYS A 46 5.37 -12.14 -7.67
CA LYS A 46 4.28 -13.11 -7.87
C LYS A 46 3.76 -13.68 -6.56
N TYR A 47 4.62 -13.92 -5.57
CA TYR A 47 4.17 -14.32 -4.24
C TYR A 47 3.28 -13.25 -3.62
N VAL A 48 3.71 -11.99 -3.64
CA VAL A 48 2.94 -10.89 -3.03
C VAL A 48 1.61 -10.65 -3.75
N GLU A 49 1.58 -10.75 -5.09
CA GLU A 49 0.33 -10.73 -5.87
C GLU A 49 -0.62 -11.88 -5.47
N GLY A 50 -0.08 -13.11 -5.36
CA GLY A 50 -0.83 -14.31 -5.00
C GLY A 50 -1.41 -14.30 -3.59
N LEU A 51 -0.86 -13.48 -2.69
CA LEU A 51 -1.36 -13.25 -1.33
C LEU A 51 -2.51 -12.22 -1.29
N GLY A 52 -3.10 -11.86 -2.43
CA GLY A 52 -4.15 -10.85 -2.48
C GLY A 52 -3.62 -9.42 -2.46
N HIS A 53 -2.38 -9.21 -2.90
CA HIS A 53 -1.73 -7.90 -2.96
C HIS A 53 -1.56 -7.23 -1.60
N LEU A 54 -1.06 -7.97 -0.59
CA LEU A 54 -0.67 -7.40 0.71
C LEU A 54 0.40 -6.29 0.60
N GLY A 55 1.03 -6.13 -0.56
CA GLY A 55 1.86 -5.00 -0.91
C GLY A 55 2.13 -4.93 -2.41
N VAL A 56 2.91 -3.95 -2.83
CA VAL A 56 3.38 -3.76 -4.21
C VAL A 56 4.90 -3.79 -4.22
N ILE A 57 5.47 -4.61 -5.09
CA ILE A 57 6.93 -4.75 -5.26
C ILE A 57 7.38 -3.90 -6.44
N THR A 58 8.24 -2.93 -6.18
CA THR A 58 8.88 -2.10 -7.20
C THR A 58 10.38 -2.36 -7.21
N THR A 59 10.97 -2.75 -8.33
CA THR A 59 12.44 -2.83 -8.43
C THR A 59 13.04 -1.43 -8.47
N THR A 60 13.91 -1.11 -7.52
CA THR A 60 14.61 0.18 -7.47
C THR A 60 16.04 0.08 -8.01
N ASP A 61 16.68 -1.08 -7.87
CA ASP A 61 17.98 -1.37 -8.48
C ASP A 61 18.06 -2.85 -8.90
N LYS A 62 18.00 -3.09 -10.20
CA LYS A 62 18.06 -4.45 -10.77
C LYS A 62 19.45 -5.09 -10.67
N VAL A 63 20.51 -4.29 -10.61
CA VAL A 63 21.89 -4.82 -10.55
C VAL A 63 22.17 -5.31 -9.14
N ASN A 64 21.83 -4.50 -8.14
CA ASN A 64 22.08 -4.82 -6.74
C ASN A 64 20.94 -5.63 -6.08
N GLY A 65 19.87 -5.91 -6.82
CA GLY A 65 18.75 -6.69 -6.31
C GLY A 65 17.87 -5.92 -5.32
N GLU A 66 17.86 -4.59 -5.40
CA GLU A 66 17.10 -3.76 -4.47
C GLU A 66 15.66 -3.55 -4.97
N VAL A 67 14.72 -3.71 -4.04
CA VAL A 67 13.30 -3.53 -4.25
C VAL A 67 12.73 -2.61 -3.16
N MET A 68 11.66 -1.91 -3.51
CA MET A 68 10.78 -1.24 -2.57
C MET A 68 9.49 -2.05 -2.45
N ILE A 69 9.09 -2.30 -1.21
CA ILE A 69 7.81 -2.91 -0.86
C ILE A 69 6.93 -1.78 -0.32
N GLN A 70 5.90 -1.42 -1.08
CA GLN A 70 4.87 -0.51 -0.60
C GLN A 70 3.72 -1.31 0.00
N THR A 71 3.34 -1.02 1.23
CA THR A 71 2.22 -1.68 1.92
C THR A 71 1.58 -0.71 2.92
N THR A 72 0.50 -1.15 3.57
CA THR A 72 -0.12 -0.43 4.67
C THR A 72 0.44 -0.91 6.01
N ARG A 73 0.30 -0.09 7.05
CA ARG A 73 0.70 -0.47 8.42
C ARG A 73 -0.03 -1.72 8.91
N HIS A 74 -1.25 -1.96 8.41
CA HIS A 74 -2.09 -3.10 8.77
C HIS A 74 -1.69 -4.39 8.04
N CYS A 75 -1.27 -4.30 6.78
CA CYS A 75 -0.86 -5.44 5.99
C CYS A 75 0.58 -5.89 6.29
N TRP A 76 1.44 -4.96 6.72
CA TRP A 76 2.85 -5.26 6.96
C TRP A 76 3.12 -6.42 7.94
N PRO A 77 2.46 -6.53 9.12
CA PRO A 77 2.74 -7.63 10.03
C PRO A 77 2.49 -9.01 9.42
N GLU A 78 1.46 -9.13 8.58
CA GLU A 78 1.17 -10.37 7.85
C GLU A 78 2.18 -10.60 6.73
N LEU A 79 2.45 -9.57 5.92
CA LEU A 79 3.41 -9.64 4.83
C LEU A 79 4.82 -10.00 5.32
N GLU A 80 5.32 -9.31 6.34
CA GLU A 80 6.62 -9.57 6.97
C GLU A 80 6.74 -11.01 7.46
N LYS A 81 5.68 -11.52 8.10
CA LYS A 81 5.61 -12.91 8.54
C LYS A 81 5.73 -13.87 7.35
N VAL A 82 4.97 -13.64 6.27
CA VAL A 82 5.06 -14.51 5.09
C VAL A 82 6.45 -14.43 4.46
N LEU A 83 7.00 -13.24 4.25
CA LEU A 83 8.34 -13.03 3.70
C LEU A 83 9.42 -13.75 4.52
N SER A 84 9.28 -13.79 5.85
CA SER A 84 10.22 -14.50 6.74
C SER A 84 10.19 -16.02 6.62
N THR A 85 9.08 -16.58 6.08
CA THR A 85 8.91 -18.04 5.91
C THR A 85 9.20 -18.52 4.50
N LEU A 86 9.29 -17.59 3.53
CA LEU A 86 9.62 -17.94 2.15
C LEU A 86 11.06 -18.46 2.07
N PRO A 87 11.35 -19.44 1.21
CA PRO A 87 12.70 -19.90 0.93
C PRO A 87 13.44 -18.91 0.00
N LEU A 88 13.33 -17.61 0.27
CA LEU A 88 13.94 -16.50 -0.46
C LEU A 88 14.91 -15.76 0.46
N GLN A 89 16.05 -15.37 -0.08
CA GLN A 89 17.03 -14.57 0.66
C GLN A 89 16.65 -13.10 0.60
N ILE A 90 15.79 -12.65 1.52
CA ILE A 90 15.33 -11.26 1.59
C ILE A 90 16.03 -10.56 2.76
N GLU A 91 16.77 -9.50 2.46
CA GLU A 91 17.41 -8.62 3.44
C GLU A 91 16.60 -7.32 3.53
N ILE A 92 16.04 -7.00 4.69
CA ILE A 92 15.37 -5.71 4.92
C ILE A 92 16.44 -4.66 5.23
N LEU A 93 16.51 -3.61 4.41
CA LEU A 93 17.52 -2.54 4.50
C LEU A 93 17.03 -1.35 5.33
N SER A 94 15.78 -0.92 5.11
CA SER A 94 15.17 0.19 5.86
C SER A 94 13.66 0.15 5.78
N GLN A 95 13.00 0.79 6.77
CA GLN A 95 11.57 1.01 6.79
C GLN A 95 11.31 2.50 6.99
N LEU A 96 10.50 3.10 6.11
CA LEU A 96 10.05 4.47 6.23
C LEU A 96 8.55 4.47 6.53
N LYS A 97 8.21 5.06 7.68
CA LYS A 97 6.83 5.33 8.11
C LYS A 97 6.59 6.81 7.87
N PHE A 98 5.56 7.16 7.10
CA PHE A 98 5.15 8.57 7.03
C PHE A 98 4.14 8.85 8.13
N GLU A 99 4.49 9.76 9.03
CA GLU A 99 3.54 10.36 9.97
C GLU A 99 3.08 11.67 9.36
N ILE A 100 1.81 11.74 8.95
CA ILE A 100 1.22 13.01 8.52
C ILE A 100 0.86 13.76 9.80
N SER A 101 1.68 14.74 10.19
CA SER A 101 1.28 15.73 11.19
C SER A 101 0.30 16.70 10.53
N LEU A 102 -1.01 16.46 10.69
CA LEU A 102 -2.02 17.46 10.38
C LEU A 102 -1.91 18.61 11.39
N ASN A 103 -1.16 19.64 11.05
CA ASN A 103 -1.24 20.93 11.74
C ASN A 103 -2.62 21.54 11.40
N ALA A 104 -3.60 21.31 12.27
CA ALA A 104 -4.85 22.06 12.25
C ALA A 104 -4.55 23.52 12.63
N ASN A 105 -4.69 24.44 11.67
CA ASN A 105 -4.78 25.88 11.91
C ASN A 105 -6.24 26.26 12.21
#